data_AF-A0A2U1NQR0-F1
#
_entry.id   AF-A0A2U1NQR0-F1
#
_cell.length_a   1.000
_cell.length_b   1.000
_cell.length_c   1.000
_cell.angle_alpha   90.00
_cell.angle_beta   90.00
_cell.angle_gamma   90.00
#
_symmetry.space_group_name_H-M   'P 1'
#
loop_
_entity.id
_entity.type
_entity.pdbx_description
1 polymer ?
#
loop_
_entity_poly.entity_id
_entity_poly.type
_entity_poly.pdbx_seq_one_letter_code
_entity_poly.pdbx_strand_id
1 'polypeptide(L)'
;MREEINEVVAFLQNPRAFQDMGARAPRGVLIVGERGTGKTKLALAIAAEAKVPVIEVSQVYQTMKVETLSKMFPFFDFSAVEWISVDAVKHSFISMKVDHMKGAIIFGDLGFQSDILQDHLSVLAVNFSKSRSMIYPSQTKASKLSAMLPGLAYILDKEHKKLLARNSIIEKRKEQERHLLEMEREEETKSLKI
;
A
#
# COMPACT_ATOMS: atom_id res chain seq x y z
N MET A 1 -34.08 1.62 5.09
CA MET A 1 -32.60 1.61 4.94
C MET A 1 -32.14 2.30 3.67
N ARG A 2 -32.56 1.89 2.46
CA ARG A 2 -32.14 2.60 1.24
C ARG A 2 -32.73 4.02 1.16
N GLU A 3 -33.98 4.21 1.56
CA GLU A 3 -34.59 5.55 1.56
C GLU A 3 -33.88 6.50 2.52
N GLU A 4 -33.58 6.04 3.75
CA GLU A 4 -32.89 6.83 4.78
C GLU A 4 -31.47 7.23 4.35
N ILE A 5 -30.74 6.32 3.69
CA ILE A 5 -29.41 6.61 3.15
C ILE A 5 -29.50 7.64 2.01
N ASN A 6 -30.46 7.47 1.10
CA ASN A 6 -30.65 8.39 -0.01
C ASN A 6 -31.02 9.80 0.47
N GLU A 7 -31.81 9.91 1.54
CA GLU A 7 -32.15 11.19 2.15
C GLU A 7 -30.92 11.90 2.73
N VAL A 8 -30.04 11.14 3.41
CA VAL A 8 -28.76 11.65 3.92
C VAL A 8 -27.85 12.11 2.77
N VAL A 9 -27.75 11.33 1.70
CA VAL A 9 -26.95 11.68 0.51
C VAL A 9 -27.50 12.96 -0.14
N ALA A 10 -28.82 13.04 -0.35
CA ALA A 10 -29.48 14.21 -0.95
C ALA A 10 -29.26 15.47 -0.10
N PHE A 11 -29.36 15.33 1.23
CA PHE A 11 -29.08 16.42 2.16
C PHE A 11 -27.61 16.89 2.07
N LEU A 12 -26.65 15.96 2.06
CA LEU A 12 -25.23 16.28 1.99
C LEU A 12 -24.83 16.94 0.66
N GLN A 13 -25.50 16.60 -0.44
CA GLN A 13 -25.26 17.20 -1.75
C GLN A 13 -25.83 18.62 -1.88
N ASN A 14 -27.00 18.90 -1.30
CA ASN A 14 -27.65 20.20 -1.44
C ASN A 14 -28.29 20.72 -0.13
N PRO A 15 -27.49 21.06 0.88
CA PRO A 15 -27.99 21.44 2.20
C PRO A 15 -28.82 22.75 2.18
N ARG A 16 -28.60 23.64 1.20
CA ARG A 16 -29.34 24.90 1.07
C ARG A 16 -30.79 24.69 0.67
N ALA A 17 -31.06 23.79 -0.27
CA ALA A 17 -32.43 23.48 -0.69
C ALA A 17 -33.29 22.97 0.48
N PHE A 18 -32.70 22.17 1.38
CA PHE A 18 -33.39 21.71 2.59
C PHE A 18 -33.64 22.85 3.59
N GLN A 19 -32.70 23.79 3.74
CA GLN A 19 -32.90 24.97 4.58
C GLN A 19 -34.01 25.90 4.05
N ASP A 20 -34.04 26.11 2.73
CA ASP A 20 -35.05 26.96 2.06
C ASP A 20 -36.46 26.36 2.19
N MET A 21 -36.56 25.03 2.25
CA MET A 21 -37.81 24.30 2.50
C MET A 21 -38.22 24.24 3.99
N GLY A 22 -37.41 24.82 4.89
CA GLY A 22 -37.63 24.73 6.33
C GLY A 22 -37.41 23.32 6.90
N ALA A 23 -36.81 22.41 6.12
CA ALA A 23 -36.52 21.05 6.55
C ALA A 23 -35.35 21.05 7.54
N ARG A 24 -35.50 20.32 8.64
CA ARG A 24 -34.47 20.23 9.67
C ARG A 24 -33.40 19.23 9.22
N ALA A 25 -32.15 19.67 9.22
CA ALA A 25 -31.01 18.81 8.91
C ALA A 25 -31.01 17.54 9.79
N PRO A 26 -30.74 16.35 9.22
CA PRO A 26 -30.52 15.15 10.01
C PRO A 26 -29.33 15.37 10.95
N ARG A 27 -29.52 15.09 12.24
CA ARG A 27 -28.52 15.40 13.28
C ARG A 27 -27.32 14.45 13.27
N GLY A 28 -27.37 13.36 12.52
CA GLY A 28 -26.32 12.36 12.46
C GLY A 28 -26.90 10.98 12.20
N VAL A 29 -26.08 10.08 11.68
CA VAL A 29 -26.46 8.69 11.38
C VAL A 29 -25.52 7.77 12.16
N LEU A 30 -26.09 6.92 13.01
CA LEU A 30 -25.35 5.89 13.73
C LEU A 30 -25.55 4.55 13.02
N ILE A 31 -24.47 3.95 12.54
CA ILE A 31 -24.50 2.64 11.87
C ILE A 31 -24.03 1.57 12.88
N VAL A 32 -24.95 0.74 13.38
CA VAL A 32 -24.69 -0.27 14.44
C VAL A 32 -24.72 -1.70 13.89
N GLY A 33 -23.99 -2.62 14.52
CA GLY A 33 -24.02 -4.08 14.29
C GLY A 33 -22.65 -4.75 14.36
N GLU A 34 -22.57 -6.01 13.95
CA GLU A 34 -21.38 -6.85 14.20
C GLU A 34 -20.14 -6.45 13.39
N ARG A 35 -18.96 -6.81 13.92
CA ARG A 35 -17.66 -6.57 13.26
C ARG A 35 -17.60 -7.29 11.92
N GLY A 36 -17.13 -6.59 10.88
CA GLY A 36 -17.01 -7.16 9.53
C GLY A 36 -18.23 -6.97 8.62
N THR A 37 -19.33 -6.38 9.11
CA THR A 37 -20.55 -6.11 8.31
C THR A 37 -20.43 -4.91 7.35
N GLY A 38 -19.22 -4.43 7.09
CA GLY A 38 -18.98 -3.39 6.07
C GLY A 38 -19.44 -1.97 6.45
N LYS A 39 -19.70 -1.67 7.72
CA LYS A 39 -20.17 -0.34 8.19
C LYS A 39 -19.26 0.81 7.75
N THR A 40 -17.96 0.64 7.92
CA THR A 40 -16.95 1.62 7.49
C THR A 40 -16.99 1.80 5.98
N LYS A 41 -17.12 0.71 5.22
CA LYS A 41 -17.25 0.77 3.75
C LYS A 41 -18.55 1.44 3.31
N LEU A 42 -19.65 1.22 4.06
CA LEU A 42 -20.93 1.87 3.81
C LEU A 42 -20.84 3.38 4.04
N ALA A 43 -20.26 3.81 5.17
CA ALA A 43 -20.03 5.23 5.44
C ALA A 43 -19.16 5.90 4.36
N LEU A 44 -18.10 5.23 3.93
CA LEU A 44 -17.25 5.69 2.83
C LEU A 44 -18.01 5.78 1.49
N ALA A 45 -18.87 4.79 1.19
CA ALA A 45 -19.69 4.78 -0.02
C ALA A 45 -20.71 5.93 -0.04
N ILE A 46 -21.38 6.18 1.08
CA ILE A 46 -22.33 7.29 1.26
C ILE A 46 -21.63 8.63 1.03
N ALA A 47 -20.45 8.82 1.61
CA ALA A 47 -19.71 10.06 1.45
C ALA A 47 -19.16 10.24 0.03
N ALA A 48 -18.72 9.16 -0.62
CA ALA A 48 -18.32 9.18 -2.02
C ALA A 48 -19.49 9.56 -2.94
N GLU A 49 -20.68 9.02 -2.68
CA GLU A 49 -21.91 9.36 -3.42
C GLU A 49 -22.34 10.82 -3.18
N ALA A 50 -22.22 11.29 -1.94
CA ALA A 50 -22.50 12.67 -1.57
C ALA A 50 -21.40 13.68 -1.98
N LYS A 51 -20.24 13.21 -2.46
CA LYS A 51 -19.05 14.02 -2.79
C LYS A 51 -18.57 14.91 -1.63
N VAL A 52 -18.68 14.42 -0.41
CA VAL A 52 -18.21 15.11 0.80
C VAL A 52 -16.92 14.48 1.33
N PRO A 53 -15.99 15.28 1.89
CA PRO A 53 -14.78 14.74 2.49
C PRO A 53 -15.11 13.89 3.73
N VAL A 54 -14.45 12.73 3.86
CA VAL A 54 -14.54 11.86 5.04
C VAL A 54 -13.34 12.07 5.92
N ILE A 55 -13.57 12.21 7.23
CA ILE A 55 -12.51 12.29 8.23
C ILE A 55 -12.61 11.08 9.13
N GLU A 56 -11.57 10.24 9.12
CA GLU A 56 -11.42 9.13 10.07
C GLU A 56 -10.62 9.63 11.28
N VAL A 57 -11.34 10.04 12.33
CA VAL A 57 -10.76 10.72 13.49
C VAL A 57 -9.67 9.89 14.18
N SER A 58 -9.81 8.56 14.21
CA SER A 58 -8.84 7.64 14.83
C SER A 58 -7.51 7.51 14.07
N GLN A 59 -7.49 7.75 12.76
CA GLN A 59 -6.28 7.63 11.94
C GLN A 59 -5.49 8.95 11.86
N VAL A 60 -6.17 10.09 12.04
CA VAL A 60 -5.59 11.43 11.85
C VAL A 60 -5.05 12.01 13.17
N TYR A 61 -5.68 11.71 14.30
CA TYR A 61 -5.32 12.28 15.59
C TYR A 61 -4.76 11.21 16.52
N GLN A 62 -3.52 11.37 16.99
CA GLN A 62 -2.98 10.55 18.07
C GLN A 62 -3.68 10.87 19.41
N THR A 63 -3.86 12.17 19.70
CA THR A 63 -4.51 12.66 20.93
C THR A 63 -5.40 13.84 20.60
N MET A 64 -6.60 13.90 21.19
CA MET A 64 -7.49 15.06 21.12
C MET A 64 -8.18 15.32 22.45
N LYS A 65 -8.54 16.58 22.75
CA LYS A 65 -9.38 16.87 23.92
C LYS A 65 -10.81 16.40 23.69
N VAL A 66 -11.46 15.84 24.71
CA VAL A 66 -12.87 15.43 24.69
C VAL A 66 -13.76 16.62 24.34
N GLU A 67 -13.44 17.82 24.84
CA GLU A 67 -14.15 19.06 24.49
C GLU A 67 -14.09 19.39 23.01
N THR A 68 -12.93 19.18 22.38
CA THR A 68 -12.76 19.41 20.93
C THR A 68 -13.56 18.38 20.13
N LEU A 69 -13.58 17.12 20.59
CA LEU A 69 -14.42 16.08 20.00
C LEU A 69 -15.91 16.42 20.12
N SER A 70 -16.34 16.89 21.29
CA SER A 70 -17.72 17.32 21.51
C SER A 70 -18.12 18.49 20.60
N LYS A 71 -17.21 19.45 20.37
CA LYS A 71 -17.44 20.55 19.41
C LYS A 71 -17.56 20.07 17.96
N MET A 72 -16.95 18.94 17.59
CA MET A 72 -17.13 18.34 16.26
C MET A 72 -18.51 17.70 16.08
N PHE A 73 -19.19 17.35 17.18
CA PHE A 73 -20.51 16.75 17.20
C PHE A 73 -21.52 17.65 17.94
N PRO A 74 -21.94 18.78 17.34
CA PRO A 74 -22.79 19.79 18.00
C PRO A 74 -24.20 19.29 18.39
N PHE A 75 -24.55 18.06 18.03
CA PHE A 75 -25.82 17.39 18.28
C PHE A 75 -25.81 16.51 19.53
N PHE A 76 -24.63 16.20 20.09
CA PHE A 76 -24.48 15.47 21.35
C PHE A 76 -23.95 16.41 22.43
N ASP A 77 -24.46 16.28 23.64
CA ASP A 77 -23.85 16.94 24.80
C ASP A 77 -22.53 16.26 25.17
N PHE A 78 -21.72 16.94 25.98
CA PHE A 78 -20.44 16.41 26.42
C PHE A 78 -20.59 15.03 27.06
N SER A 79 -21.63 14.85 27.88
CA SER A 79 -21.92 13.59 28.58
C SER A 79 -22.23 12.44 27.63
N ALA A 80 -23.01 12.66 26.57
CA ALA A 80 -23.27 11.64 25.56
C ALA A 80 -22.01 11.31 24.76
N VAL A 81 -21.20 12.31 24.38
CA VAL A 81 -19.94 12.07 23.64
C VAL A 81 -18.96 11.27 24.50
N GLU A 82 -18.82 11.63 25.77
CA GLU A 82 -17.98 10.89 26.73
C GLU A 82 -18.49 9.46 26.92
N TRP A 83 -19.79 9.28 27.13
CA TRP A 83 -20.40 7.96 27.30
C TRP A 83 -20.21 7.07 26.06
N ILE A 84 -20.51 7.59 24.85
CA ILE A 84 -20.29 6.86 23.58
C ILE A 84 -18.82 6.50 23.41
N SER A 85 -17.90 7.40 23.78
CA SER A 85 -16.46 7.15 23.68
C SER A 85 -16.04 6.02 24.62
N VAL A 86 -16.52 6.02 25.87
CA VAL A 86 -16.26 4.97 26.85
C VAL A 86 -16.87 3.63 26.40
N ASP A 87 -18.09 3.65 25.87
CA ASP A 87 -18.79 2.46 25.38
C ASP A 87 -18.09 1.86 24.15
N ALA A 88 -17.60 2.71 23.24
CA ALA A 88 -16.81 2.31 22.08
C ALA A 88 -15.50 1.61 22.46
N VAL A 89 -14.83 2.06 23.54
CA VAL A 89 -13.65 1.39 24.10
C VAL A 89 -14.03 0.08 24.76
N LYS A 90 -15.10 0.08 25.58
CA LYS A 90 -15.57 -1.10 26.33
C LYS A 90 -15.91 -2.28 25.41
N HIS A 91 -16.48 -1.98 24.26
CA HIS A 91 -16.86 -2.98 23.25
C HIS A 91 -15.79 -3.21 22.18
N SER A 92 -14.58 -2.65 22.36
CA SER A 92 -13.45 -2.76 21.43
C SER A 92 -13.82 -2.38 19.99
N PHE A 93 -14.76 -1.44 19.83
CA PHE A 93 -15.13 -0.90 18.52
C PHE A 93 -14.04 0.01 17.97
N ILE A 94 -13.34 0.74 18.86
CA ILE A 94 -12.22 1.62 18.53
C ILE A 94 -11.11 1.42 19.56
N SER A 95 -9.87 1.22 19.10
CA SER A 95 -8.68 1.27 19.96
C SER A 95 -8.42 2.72 20.37
N MET A 96 -8.92 3.12 21.54
CA MET A 96 -8.66 4.43 22.13
C MET A 96 -8.64 4.35 23.67
N LYS A 97 -8.03 5.34 24.33
CA LYS A 97 -7.98 5.49 25.79
C LYS A 97 -8.52 6.86 26.19
N VAL A 98 -9.40 6.89 27.18
CA VAL A 98 -9.97 8.13 27.75
C VAL A 98 -9.24 8.48 29.04
N ASP A 99 -8.56 9.63 29.07
CA ASP A 99 -7.94 10.23 30.26
C ASP A 99 -8.90 11.30 30.82
N HIS A 100 -9.68 10.91 31.83
CA HIS A 100 -10.65 11.80 32.48
C HIS A 100 -9.99 12.91 33.31
N MET A 101 -8.76 12.72 33.80
CA MET A 101 -8.07 13.77 34.57
C MET A 101 -7.60 14.92 33.68
N LYS A 102 -7.21 14.60 32.44
CA LYS A 102 -6.77 15.60 31.44
C LYS A 102 -7.85 15.99 30.44
N GLY A 103 -9.02 15.33 30.48
CA GLY A 103 -10.10 15.52 29.51
C GLY A 103 -9.66 15.22 28.08
N ALA A 104 -8.84 14.18 27.89
CA ALA A 104 -8.22 13.85 26.61
C ALA A 104 -8.54 12.41 26.18
N ILE A 105 -8.77 12.23 24.88
CA ILE A 105 -8.93 10.96 24.21
C ILE A 105 -7.67 10.72 23.40
N ILE A 106 -7.09 9.54 23.58
CA ILE A 106 -5.89 9.12 22.87
C ILE A 106 -6.29 7.95 21.97
N PHE A 107 -6.17 8.12 20.66
CA PHE A 107 -6.48 7.06 19.70
C PHE A 107 -5.24 6.22 19.42
N GLY A 108 -5.47 4.95 19.12
CA GLY A 108 -4.42 3.95 18.92
C GLY A 108 -4.23 3.04 20.13
N ASP A 109 -3.51 1.96 19.88
CA ASP A 109 -3.11 1.02 20.91
C ASP A 109 -1.91 1.61 21.67
N LEU A 110 -2.18 2.39 22.71
CA LEU A 110 -1.18 2.70 23.73
C LEU A 110 -1.09 1.53 24.70
N GLY A 111 -0.82 0.36 24.15
CA GLY A 111 -0.14 -0.68 24.86
C GLY A 111 1.10 -0.05 25.50
N PHE A 112 1.30 -0.34 26.78
CA PHE A 112 2.54 0.00 27.47
C PHE A 112 3.74 -0.47 26.64
N GLN A 113 4.94 0.01 26.98
CA GLN A 113 6.21 -0.38 26.35
C GLN A 113 6.33 -1.88 25.96
N SER A 114 5.61 -2.82 26.57
CA SER A 114 5.59 -4.22 26.15
C SER A 114 5.15 -4.43 24.71
N ASP A 115 4.14 -3.72 24.20
CA ASP A 115 3.61 -4.01 22.87
C ASP A 115 4.46 -3.34 21.79
N ILE A 116 4.99 -2.14 22.07
CA ILE A 116 6.02 -1.49 21.26
C ILE A 116 7.32 -2.32 21.25
N LEU A 117 7.73 -2.88 22.40
CA LEU A 117 8.87 -3.79 22.48
C LEU A 117 8.58 -5.11 21.76
N GLN A 118 7.36 -5.64 21.82
CA GLN A 118 6.95 -6.83 21.09
C GLN A 118 6.98 -6.57 19.58
N ASP A 119 6.52 -5.41 19.12
CA ASP A 119 6.58 -5.02 17.72
C ASP A 119 8.02 -4.80 17.26
N HIS A 120 8.84 -4.10 18.04
CA HIS A 120 10.27 -3.95 17.73
C HIS A 120 11.00 -5.29 17.74
N LEU A 121 10.71 -6.19 18.68
CA LEU A 121 11.28 -7.53 18.73
C LEU A 121 10.80 -8.38 17.55
N SER A 122 9.53 -8.24 17.14
CA SER A 122 8.96 -8.94 15.99
C SER A 122 9.59 -8.46 14.69
N VAL A 123 9.72 -7.15 14.51
CA VAL A 123 10.40 -6.54 13.36
C VAL A 123 11.88 -6.93 13.34
N LEU A 124 12.56 -6.90 14.48
CA LEU A 124 13.94 -7.36 14.60
C LEU A 124 14.07 -8.85 14.28
N ALA A 125 13.18 -9.71 14.78
CA ALA A 125 13.21 -11.15 14.52
C ALA A 125 12.97 -11.48 13.04
N VAL A 126 12.05 -10.77 12.39
CA VAL A 126 11.82 -10.88 10.94
C VAL A 126 13.04 -10.42 10.15
N ASN A 127 13.61 -9.26 10.51
CA ASN A 127 14.81 -8.73 9.85
C ASN A 127 16.02 -9.63 10.07
N PHE A 128 16.24 -10.16 11.28
CA PHE A 128 17.30 -11.12 11.55
C PHE A 128 17.10 -12.42 10.79
N SER A 129 15.87 -12.92 10.68
CA SER A 129 15.57 -14.13 9.91
C SER A 129 15.86 -13.94 8.42
N LYS A 130 15.54 -12.76 7.88
CA LYS A 130 15.83 -12.36 6.50
C LYS A 130 17.32 -12.16 6.26
N SER A 131 18.02 -11.48 7.16
CA SER A 131 19.48 -11.34 7.11
C SER A 131 20.18 -12.70 7.26
N ARG A 132 19.66 -13.58 8.14
CA ARG A 132 20.17 -14.95 8.30
C ARG A 132 19.98 -15.77 7.03
N SER A 133 18.86 -15.65 6.32
CA SER A 133 18.68 -16.36 5.05
C SER A 133 19.54 -15.80 3.91
N MET A 134 19.96 -14.53 3.99
CA MET A 134 20.92 -13.93 3.06
C MET A 134 22.37 -14.34 3.35
N ILE A 135 22.76 -14.43 4.63
CA ILE A 135 24.13 -14.78 5.05
C ILE A 135 24.34 -16.31 5.07
N TYR A 136 23.32 -17.04 5.50
CA TYR A 136 23.28 -18.51 5.55
C TYR A 136 22.04 -18.99 4.80
N PRO A 137 22.03 -18.94 3.45
CA PRO A 137 20.99 -19.60 2.67
C PRO A 137 20.97 -21.07 3.05
N SER A 138 19.83 -21.56 3.53
CA SER A 138 19.69 -22.95 3.97
C SER A 138 20.05 -23.89 2.82
N GLN A 139 21.14 -24.64 2.96
CA GLN A 139 21.29 -25.87 2.21
C GLN A 139 20.19 -26.82 2.70
N THR A 140 19.41 -27.37 1.75
CA THR A 140 18.32 -28.37 1.87
C THR A 140 16.95 -27.74 1.62
N LYS A 141 16.25 -28.00 0.51
CA LYS A 141 16.15 -29.23 -0.26
C LYS A 141 16.78 -29.07 -1.64
N ALA A 142 17.52 -30.08 -2.09
CA ALA A 142 17.86 -30.26 -3.49
C ALA A 142 16.60 -30.07 -4.34
N SER A 143 16.48 -28.90 -4.96
CA SER A 143 15.42 -28.63 -5.92
C SER A 143 15.59 -29.63 -7.06
N LYS A 144 14.52 -30.04 -7.73
CA LYS A 144 14.61 -30.91 -8.92
C LYS A 144 15.60 -30.36 -9.98
N LEU A 145 15.92 -29.06 -9.91
CA LEU A 145 16.97 -28.40 -10.69
C LEU A 145 18.39 -28.85 -10.35
N SER A 146 18.71 -29.16 -9.09
CA SER A 146 20.07 -29.58 -8.73
C SER A 146 20.44 -30.96 -9.27
N ALA A 147 19.43 -31.80 -9.56
CA ALA A 147 19.62 -33.08 -10.24
C ALA A 147 19.95 -32.94 -11.74
N MET A 148 19.65 -31.79 -12.37
CA MET A 148 19.95 -31.52 -13.79
C MET A 148 21.27 -30.78 -14.01
N LEU A 149 21.89 -30.25 -12.93
CA LEU A 149 23.14 -29.48 -12.99
C LEU A 149 24.38 -30.23 -13.52
N PRO A 150 24.59 -31.55 -13.27
CA PRO A 150 25.82 -32.22 -13.71
C PRO A 150 26.01 -32.23 -15.23
N GLY A 151 24.92 -32.06 -16.01
CA GLY A 151 24.98 -32.01 -17.48
C GLY A 151 24.95 -30.58 -18.06
N LEU A 152 24.37 -29.61 -17.36
CA LEU A 152 24.15 -28.27 -17.89
C LEU A 152 25.47 -27.50 -18.08
N ALA A 153 26.43 -27.65 -17.17
CA ALA A 153 27.74 -27.01 -17.30
C ALA A 153 28.50 -27.49 -18.54
N TYR A 154 28.44 -28.79 -18.84
CA TYR A 154 29.04 -29.36 -20.04
C TYR A 154 28.35 -28.90 -21.33
N ILE A 155 27.02 -28.82 -21.32
CA ILE A 155 26.24 -28.32 -22.47
C ILE A 155 26.51 -26.82 -22.69
N LEU A 156 26.59 -26.03 -21.63
CA LEU A 156 26.91 -24.60 -21.70
C LEU A 156 28.32 -24.36 -22.25
N ASP A 157 29.33 -25.09 -21.78
CA ASP A 157 30.69 -24.93 -22.30
C ASP A 157 30.80 -25.34 -23.78
N LYS A 158 30.07 -26.39 -24.18
CA LYS A 158 30.01 -26.83 -25.58
C LYS A 158 29.33 -25.81 -26.48
N GLU A 159 28.20 -25.23 -26.06
CA GLU A 159 27.50 -24.18 -26.80
C GLU A 159 28.30 -22.87 -26.83
N HIS A 160 28.96 -22.50 -25.73
CA HIS A 160 29.82 -21.32 -25.66
C HIS A 160 31.00 -21.41 -26.65
N LYS A 161 31.67 -22.56 -26.73
CA LYS A 161 32.74 -22.79 -27.72
C LYS A 161 32.25 -22.70 -29.16
N LYS A 162 31.06 -23.22 -29.47
CA LYS A 162 30.46 -23.08 -30.81
C LYS A 162 30.16 -21.63 -31.16
N LEU A 163 29.62 -20.85 -30.21
CA LEU A 163 29.31 -19.44 -30.42
C LEU A 163 30.58 -18.61 -30.66
N LEU A 164 31.65 -18.87 -29.91
CA LEU A 164 32.94 -18.20 -30.13
C LEU A 164 33.54 -18.53 -31.51
N ALA A 165 33.49 -19.80 -31.92
CA ALA A 165 33.95 -20.18 -33.26
C ALA A 165 33.14 -19.49 -34.36
N ARG A 166 31.82 -19.40 -34.20
CA ARG A 166 30.94 -18.68 -35.14
C ARG A 166 31.26 -17.20 -35.22
N ASN A 167 31.48 -16.53 -34.08
CA ASN A 167 31.84 -15.12 -34.04
C ASN A 167 33.19 -14.86 -34.72
N SER A 168 34.18 -15.74 -34.54
CA SER A 168 35.46 -15.63 -35.23
C SER A 168 35.34 -15.74 -36.76
N ILE A 169 34.46 -16.63 -37.26
CA ILE A 169 34.20 -16.77 -38.70
C ILE A 169 33.53 -15.50 -39.25
N ILE A 170 32.59 -14.93 -38.50
CA ILE A 170 31.88 -13.70 -38.91
C ILE A 170 32.85 -12.52 -38.98
N GLU A 171 33.71 -12.34 -37.98
CA GLU A 171 34.69 -11.24 -37.98
C GLU A 171 35.69 -11.39 -39.12
N LYS A 172 36.21 -12.60 -39.39
CA LYS A 172 37.09 -12.84 -40.54
C LYS A 172 36.42 -12.53 -41.88
N ARG A 173 35.14 -12.88 -42.06
CA ARG A 173 34.39 -12.54 -43.28
C ARG A 173 34.21 -11.03 -43.44
N LYS A 174 33.85 -10.32 -42.36
CA LYS A 174 33.73 -8.86 -42.38
C LYS A 174 35.07 -8.16 -42.67
N GLU A 175 36.16 -8.72 -42.19
CA GLU A 175 37.50 -8.18 -42.44
C GLU A 175 37.92 -8.40 -43.89
N GLN A 176 37.65 -9.59 -44.46
CA GLN A 176 37.85 -9.87 -45.89
C GLN A 176 36.99 -8.97 -46.80
N GLU A 177 35.72 -8.77 -46.47
CA GLU A 177 34.83 -7.87 -47.20
C GLU A 177 35.31 -6.41 -47.15
N ARG A 178 35.78 -5.93 -45.98
CA ARG A 178 36.38 -4.60 -45.85
C ARG A 178 37.63 -4.45 -46.71
N HIS A 179 38.49 -5.46 -46.71
CA HIS A 179 39.73 -5.44 -47.49
C HIS A 179 39.48 -5.49 -49.00
N LEU A 180 38.43 -6.19 -49.45
CA LEU A 180 38.01 -6.22 -50.85
C LEU A 180 37.46 -4.86 -51.31
N LEU A 181 36.61 -4.23 -50.49
CA LEU A 181 36.07 -2.88 -50.76
C LEU A 181 37.16 -1.79 -50.79
N GLU A 182 38.20 -1.92 -49.97
CA GLU A 182 39.36 -1.03 -50.03
C GLU A 182 40.16 -1.19 -51.33
N MET A 183 40.37 -2.44 -51.78
CA MET A 183 41.03 -2.68 -53.08
C MET A 183 40.20 -2.17 -54.27
N GLU A 184 38.87 -2.34 -54.25
CA GLU A 184 37.99 -1.76 -55.28
C GLU A 184 38.07 -0.22 -55.31
N ARG A 185 38.06 0.45 -54.15
CA ARG A 185 38.26 1.91 -54.09
C ARG A 185 39.64 2.34 -54.60
N GLU A 186 40.67 1.56 -54.32
CA GLU A 186 42.01 1.83 -54.85
C GLU A 186 42.09 1.64 -56.37
N GLU A 187 41.38 0.68 -56.96
CA GLU A 187 41.26 0.51 -58.41
C GLU A 187 40.43 1.63 -59.06
N GLU A 188 39.31 2.03 -58.45
CA GLU A 188 38.51 3.18 -58.92
C GLU A 188 39.32 4.48 -58.89
N THR A 189 40.08 4.73 -57.83
CA THR A 189 40.93 5.92 -57.74
C THR A 189 42.15 5.88 -58.67
N LYS A 190 42.63 4.70 -59.08
CA LYS A 190 43.70 4.54 -60.08
C LYS A 190 43.18 4.71 -61.51
N SER A 191 41.98 4.23 -61.82
CA SER A 191 41.34 4.39 -63.15
C SER A 191 40.90 5.84 -63.43
N LEU A 192 40.56 6.62 -62.39
CA LEU A 192 40.26 8.06 -62.50
C LEU A 192 41.52 8.95 -62.65
N LYS A 193 42.73 8.39 -62.54
CA LYS A 193 44.01 9.11 -62.64
C LYS A 193 44.75 8.90 -63.98
N ILE A 194 44.10 8.27 -64.97
CA ILE A 194 44.57 8.14 -66.37
C ILE A 194 43.73 9.06 -67.23
#